data_AF-A0A9D7ERQ1-F1
#
_entry.id   AF-A0A9D7ERQ1-F1
#
_cell.length_a   1.000
_cell.length_b   1.000
_cell.length_c   1.000
_cell.angle_alpha   90.00
_cell.angle_beta   90.00
_cell.angle_gamma   90.00
#
_symmetry.space_group_name_H-M   'P 1'
#
loop_
_entity.id
_entity.type
_entity.pdbx_description
1 polymer ?
#
loop_
_entity_poly.entity_id
_entity_poly.type
_entity_poly.pdbx_seq_one_letter_code
_entity_poly.pdbx_strand_id
1 'polypeptide(L)' 'MAGEIHTAIATLPKGCRQVLELAYFGELKNDEIAEQLQISINTVKTQKARALQLLRLKLDVGSLILVLAVTGF' A
#
# COMPACT_ATOMS: atom_id res chain seq x y z
N MET A 1 4.91 17.71 8.04
CA MET A 1 5.58 16.45 7.68
C MET A 1 4.65 15.25 7.47
N ALA A 2 3.33 15.31 7.75
CA ALA A 2 2.40 14.20 7.46
C ALA A 2 1.66 14.30 6.10
N GLY A 3 1.76 15.43 5.39
CA GLY A 3 0.98 15.67 4.17
C GLY A 3 1.48 14.97 2.91
N GLU A 4 2.78 14.66 2.83
CA GLU A 4 3.40 14.17 1.60
C GLU A 4 3.02 12.71 1.30
N ILE A 5 2.96 11.87 2.34
CA ILE A 5 2.53 10.47 2.21
C ILE A 5 1.04 10.39 1.84
N HIS A 6 0.19 11.17 2.52
CA HIS A 6 -1.24 11.18 2.23
C HIS A 6 -1.51 11.63 0.79
N THR A 7 -0.82 12.68 0.35
CA THR A 7 -0.93 13.18 -1.04
C THR A 7 -0.44 12.14 -2.03
N ALA A 8 0.68 11.47 -1.76
CA ALA A 8 1.19 10.42 -2.64
C ALA A 8 0.26 9.21 -2.70
N ILE A 9 -0.32 8.77 -1.58
CA ILE A 9 -1.35 7.72 -1.53
C ILE A 9 -2.61 8.16 -2.31
N ALA A 10 -3.03 9.42 -2.16
CA ALA A 10 -4.13 10.00 -2.92
C ALA A 10 -3.87 10.09 -4.43
N THR A 11 -2.61 10.02 -4.87
CA THR A 11 -2.27 9.92 -6.30
C THR A 11 -2.24 8.49 -6.84
N LEU A 12 -2.36 7.48 -5.98
CA LEU A 12 -2.40 6.08 -6.40
C LEU A 12 -3.75 5.75 -7.05
N PRO A 13 -3.76 4.80 -8.01
CA PRO A 13 -5.00 4.25 -8.54
C PRO A 13 -5.80 3.60 -7.41
N LYS A 14 -7.13 3.66 -7.54
CA LYS A 14 -8.09 3.33 -6.47
C LYS A 14 -7.81 1.99 -5.77
N GLY A 15 -7.51 0.94 -6.53
CA GLY A 15 -7.17 -0.37 -5.95
C GLY A 15 -5.89 -0.40 -5.11
N CYS A 16 -4.82 0.23 -5.60
CA CYS A 16 -3.54 0.34 -4.88
C CYS A 16 -3.70 1.17 -3.60
N ARG A 17 -4.50 2.24 -3.67
CA ARG A 17 -4.81 3.11 -2.55
C ARG A 17 -5.56 2.38 -1.45
N GLN A 18 -6.69 1.75 -1.80
CA GLN A 18 -7.53 1.04 -0.83
C GLN A 18 -6.74 -0.04 -0.09
N VAL A 19 -5.93 -0.81 -0.81
CA VAL A 19 -5.09 -1.85 -0.20
C VAL A 19 -4.09 -1.26 0.80
N LEU A 20 -3.45 -0.14 0.48
CA LEU A 20 -2.53 0.53 1.40
C LEU A 20 -3.24 1.16 2.59
N GLU A 21 -4.39 1.80 2.37
CA GLU A 21 -5.17 2.40 3.45
C GLU A 21 -5.62 1.33 4.45
N LEU A 22 -6.14 0.20 3.97
CA LEU A 22 -6.53 -0.92 4.82
C LEU A 22 -5.34 -1.56 5.54
N ALA A 23 -4.21 -1.73 4.85
CA ALA A 23 -3.01 -2.28 5.47
C ALA A 23 -2.40 -1.37 6.53
N TYR A 24 -2.45 -0.04 6.32
CA TYR A 24 -1.73 0.93 7.14
C TYR A 24 -2.61 1.57 8.22
N PHE A 25 -3.84 1.95 7.90
CA PHE A 25 -4.79 2.49 8.87
C PHE A 25 -5.63 1.40 9.54
N GLY A 26 -5.96 0.33 8.81
CA GLY A 26 -6.73 -0.78 9.33
C GLY A 26 -5.88 -1.87 9.98
N GLU A 27 -4.55 -1.82 9.83
CA GLU A 27 -3.61 -2.86 10.28
C GLU A 27 -4.00 -4.28 9.81
N LEU A 28 -4.74 -4.34 8.70
CA LEU A 28 -5.32 -5.58 8.18
C LEU A 28 -4.24 -6.44 7.50
N LYS A 29 -4.36 -7.75 7.67
CA LYS A 29 -3.52 -8.73 6.95
C LYS A 29 -3.95 -8.81 5.49
N ASN A 30 -3.06 -9.32 4.64
CA ASN A 30 -3.34 -9.45 3.21
C ASN A 30 -4.58 -10.32 2.91
N ASP A 31 -4.87 -11.30 3.78
CA ASP A 31 -6.06 -12.16 3.71
C ASP A 31 -7.34 -11.36 3.99
N GLU A 32 -7.39 -10.67 5.12
CA GLU A 32 -8.51 -9.80 5.49
C GLU A 32 -8.77 -8.71 4.43
N ILE A 33 -7.72 -8.12 3.86
CA ILE A 33 -7.84 -7.13 2.78
C ILE A 33 -8.41 -7.78 1.52
N ALA A 34 -7.99 -9.01 1.21
CA ALA A 34 -8.49 -9.77 0.06
C ALA A 34 -9.98 -10.06 0.23
N GLU A 35 -10.40 -10.50 1.41
CA GLU A 35 -11.81 -10.75 1.73
C GLU A 35 -12.64 -9.46 1.70
N GLN A 36 -12.15 -8.39 2.34
CA GLN A 36 -12.86 -7.12 2.44
C GLN A 36 -13.00 -6.41 1.07
N LEU A 37 -11.99 -6.51 0.21
CA LEU A 37 -12.03 -5.96 -1.15
C LEU A 37 -12.61 -6.96 -2.17
N GLN A 38 -12.94 -8.18 -1.75
CA GLN A 38 -13.42 -9.27 -2.62
C GLN A 38 -12.48 -9.51 -3.82
N ILE A 39 -11.18 -9.51 -3.57
CA ILE A 39 -10.12 -9.78 -4.56
C ILE A 39 -9.21 -10.89 -4.07
N SER A 40 -8.50 -11.56 -4.96
CA SER A 40 -7.53 -12.58 -4.52
C SER A 40 -6.36 -11.96 -3.75
N ILE A 41 -5.81 -12.69 -2.77
CA ILE A 41 -4.58 -12.34 -2.07
C ILE A 41 -3.44 -12.00 -3.04
N ASN A 42 -3.36 -12.71 -4.17
CA ASN A 42 -2.36 -12.42 -5.19
C ASN A 42 -2.55 -11.00 -5.78
N THR A 43 -3.80 -10.60 -6.02
CA THR A 43 -4.15 -9.24 -6.43
C THR A 43 -3.78 -8.22 -5.37
N VAL A 44 -4.02 -8.50 -4.07
CA VAL A 44 -3.58 -7.65 -2.95
C VAL A 44 -2.06 -7.45 -2.98
N LYS A 45 -1.29 -8.53 -3.13
CA LYS A 45 0.18 -8.48 -3.23
C LYS A 45 0.63 -7.66 -4.44
N THR A 46 0.04 -7.87 -5.62
CA THR A 46 0.35 -7.10 -6.82
C THR A 46 0.01 -5.62 -6.67
N GLN A 47 -1.16 -5.31 -6.10
CA GLN A 47 -1.58 -3.93 -5.84
C GLN A 47 -0.65 -3.25 -4.83
N LYS A 48 -0.25 -3.94 -3.75
CA LYS A 48 0.77 -3.46 -2.80
C LYS A 48 2.09 -3.16 -3.50
N ALA A 49 2.64 -4.11 -4.25
CA ALA A 49 3.91 -3.93 -4.94
C ALA A 49 3.87 -2.74 -5.90
N ARG A 50 2.78 -2.60 -6.67
CA ARG A 50 2.57 -1.48 -7.59
C ARG A 50 2.41 -0.15 -6.84
N ALA A 51 1.66 -0.14 -5.75
CA ALA A 51 1.47 1.03 -4.90
C ALA A 51 2.81 1.54 -4.36
N LEU A 52 3.63 0.63 -3.84
CA LEU A 52 4.96 0.93 -3.32
C LEU A 52 5.91 1.43 -4.41
N GLN A 53 5.86 0.85 -5.62
CA GLN A 53 6.66 1.33 -6.75
C GLN A 53 6.27 2.77 -7.13
N LEU A 54 4.97 3.08 -7.17
CA LEU A 54 4.46 4.42 -7.46
C LEU A 54 4.80 5.41 -6.35
N LEU A 55 4.73 4.98 -5.09
CA LEU A 55 5.16 5.78 -3.94
C LEU A 55 6.66 6.06 -3.99
N ARG A 56 7.49 5.07 -4.33
CA ARG A 56 8.95 5.25 -4.47
C ARG A 56 9.33 6.23 -5.59
N LEU A 57 8.52 6.33 -6.65
CA LEU A 57 8.71 7.35 -7.68
C LEU A 57 8.34 8.76 -7.21
N LYS A 58 7.57 8.88 -6.12
CA LYS A 58 7.08 10.15 -5.57
C LYS A 58 7.72 10.57 -4.25
N LEU A 59 8.19 9.63 -3.44
CA LEU A 59 8.85 9.87 -2.16
C LEU A 59 10.31 9.44 -2.23
N ASP A 60 11.18 10.36 -1.84
CA ASP A 60 12.61 10.13 -1.71
C ASP A 60 12.93 9.15 -0.57
N VAL A 61 14.16 8.63 -0.57
CA VAL A 61 14.70 7.38 0.03
C VAL A 61 14.25 7.05 1.47
N GLY A 62 13.78 8.02 2.26
CA GLY A 62 13.32 7.82 3.64
C GLY A 62 12.11 6.88 3.83
N SER A 63 11.30 6.63 2.79
CA SER A 63 10.10 5.79 2.87
C SER A 63 10.34 4.29 2.63
N LEU A 64 11.59 3.90 2.32
CA LEU A 64 12.00 2.50 2.07
C LEU A 64 11.76 1.55 3.25
N ILE A 65 11.66 2.08 4.47
CA ILE A 65 11.40 1.29 5.69
C ILE A 65 9.98 0.70 5.67
N LEU A 66 9.02 1.42 5.07
CA LEU A 66 7.62 1.02 4.98
C LEU A 66 7.42 -0.12 3.96
N VAL A 67 8.23 -0.12 2.89
CA VAL A 67 8.31 -1.22 1.91
C VAL A 67 8.68 -2.53 2.60
N LEU A 68 9.74 -2.52 3.41
CA LEU A 68 10.24 -3.72 4.09
C LEU A 68 9.25 -4.25 5.15
N ALA A 69 8.52 -3.35 5.82
CA ALA A 69 7.51 -3.73 6.80
C ALA A 69 6.25 -4.36 6.17
N VAL A 70 5.85 -3.91 4.98
CA VAL A 70 4.68 -4.45 4.26
C VAL A 70 4.99 -5.74 3.50
N THR A 71 6.25 -5.94 3.09
CA THR A 71 6.75 -7.19 2.49
C THR A 71 7.44 -8.05 3.54
N GLY A 72 6.75 -8.37 4.63
CA GLY A 72 7.12 -9.52 5.44
C GLY A 72 7.01 -10.79 4.58
N PHE A 73 8.11 -11.55 4.53
CA PHE A 73 8.19 -12.90 3.99
C PHE A 73 7.06 -13.81 4.51
#